data_AF-A0A9D8Q5H4-F1
#
_entry.id   AF-A0A9D8Q5H4-F1
#
_cell.length_a   1.000
_cell.length_b   1.000
_cell.length_c   1.000
_cell.angle_alpha   90.00
_cell.angle_beta   90.00
_cell.angle_gamma   90.00
#
_symmetry.space_group_name_H-M   'P 1'
#
loop_
_entity.id
_entity.type
_entity.pdbx_description
1 polymer ?
#
loop_
_entity_poly.entity_id
_entity_poly.type
_entity_poly.pdbx_seq_one_letter_code
_entity_poly.pdbx_strand_id
1 'polypeptide(L)' 'LGHRGNPVLLSRGLFAAVARLSGDEGARRLLEEAGDAVEEVPLDDPAIAIDVDTPEALKALTGAPLRS' A
#
# COMPACT_ATOMS: atom_id res chain seq x y z
N LEU A 1 1.41 -9.35 15.29
CA LEU A 1 0.84 -9.36 13.93
C LEU A 1 1.35 -8.11 13.24
N GLY A 2 2.08 -8.25 12.13
CA GLY A 2 2.54 -7.11 11.35
C GLY A 2 1.43 -6.55 10.46
N HIS A 3 1.53 -5.29 10.09
CA HIS A 3 0.65 -4.66 9.11
C HIS A 3 1.34 -4.67 7.74
N ARG A 4 0.67 -5.19 6.71
CA ARG A 4 1.14 -5.06 5.32
C ARG A 4 0.93 -3.61 4.87
N GLY A 5 1.91 -3.04 4.19
CA GLY A 5 1.85 -1.67 3.67
C GLY A 5 2.42 -1.57 2.26
N ASN A 6 2.42 -0.36 1.72
CA ASN A 6 3.01 -0.06 0.42
C ASN A 6 4.53 0.13 0.54
N PRO A 7 5.31 -0.17 -0.51
CA PRO A 7 4.91 -0.62 -1.85
C PRO A 7 4.70 -2.15 -1.95
N VAL A 8 3.78 -2.56 -2.83
CA VAL A 8 3.57 -3.97 -3.22
C VAL A 8 4.20 -4.22 -4.59
N LEU A 9 5.01 -5.29 -4.71
CA LEU A 9 5.56 -5.73 -5.99
C LEU A 9 4.70 -6.84 -6.59
N LEU A 10 4.24 -6.64 -7.83
CA LEU A 10 3.46 -7.62 -8.58
C LEU A 10 4.26 -8.14 -9.76
N SER A 11 4.33 -9.46 -9.91
CA SER A 11 4.96 -10.07 -11.07
C SER A 11 4.17 -9.76 -12.36
N ARG A 12 4.85 -9.77 -13.51
CA ARG A 12 4.23 -9.51 -14.82
C ARG A 12 3.04 -10.44 -15.11
N GLY A 13 3.06 -11.67 -14.60
CA GLY A 13 1.97 -12.63 -14.77
C GLY A 13 0.64 -12.18 -14.16
N LEU A 14 0.68 -11.28 -13.17
CA LEU A 14 -0.50 -10.75 -12.50
C LEU A 14 -1.12 -9.55 -13.21
N PHE A 15 -0.48 -8.98 -14.24
CA PHE A 15 -0.98 -7.76 -14.89
C PHE A 15 -2.38 -7.92 -15.49
N ALA A 16 -2.67 -9.09 -16.08
CA ALA A 16 -4.00 -9.36 -16.62
C ALA A 16 -5.07 -9.44 -15.52
N ALA A 17 -4.70 -9.90 -14.32
CA ALA A 17 -5.58 -9.93 -13.16
C ALA A 17 -5.80 -8.51 -12.62
N VAL A 18 -4.73 -7.71 -12.51
CA VAL A 18 -4.79 -6.29 -12.11
C VAL A 18 -5.70 -5.48 -13.03
N ALA A 19 -5.58 -5.66 -14.35
CA ALA A 19 -6.39 -4.93 -15.33
C ALA A 19 -7.89 -5.23 -15.25
N ARG A 20 -8.29 -6.33 -14.58
CA ARG A 20 -9.68 -6.71 -14.36
C ARG A 20 -10.23 -6.23 -13.01
N LEU A 21 -9.38 -5.67 -12.14
CA LEU A 21 -9.84 -5.11 -10.88
C LEU A 21 -10.71 -3.88 -11.13
N SER A 22 -11.74 -3.73 -10.32
CA SER A 22 -12.65 -2.60 -10.34
C SER A 22 -13.01 -2.21 -8.92
N GLY A 23 -13.39 -0.94 -8.73
CA GLY A 23 -13.62 -0.38 -7.39
C GLY A 23 -12.33 -0.09 -6.63
N ASP A 24 -12.48 0.18 -5.34
CA ASP A 24 -11.44 0.80 -4.49
C ASP A 24 -10.57 -0.21 -3.73
N GLU A 25 -10.82 -1.52 -3.87
CA GLU A 25 -10.06 -2.56 -3.16
C GLU A 25 -8.65 -2.77 -3.72
N GLY A 26 -8.36 -2.28 -4.94
CA GLY A 26 -7.04 -2.38 -5.56
C GLY A 26 -6.50 -3.81 -5.60
N ALA A 27 -5.18 -3.97 -5.50
CA ALA A 27 -4.50 -5.26 -5.57
C ALA A 27 -4.67 -6.13 -4.31
N ARG A 28 -5.36 -5.65 -3.27
CA ARG A 28 -5.55 -6.37 -2.00
C ARG A 28 -6.13 -7.77 -2.24
N ARG A 29 -7.16 -7.85 -3.07
CA ARG A 29 -7.81 -9.11 -3.45
C ARG A 29 -6.84 -10.08 -4.14
N LEU A 30 -5.94 -9.57 -4.99
CA LEU A 30 -4.95 -10.43 -5.67
C LEU A 30 -3.94 -11.04 -4.70
N LEU A 31 -3.58 -10.31 -3.64
CA LEU A 31 -2.70 -10.81 -2.60
C LEU A 31 -3.40 -11.88 -1.74
N GLU A 32 -4.68 -11.68 -1.43
CA GLU A 32 -5.48 -12.68 -0.72
C GLU A 32 -5.66 -13.96 -1.55
N GLU A 33 -5.93 -13.84 -2.86
CA GLU A 33 -6.04 -14.97 -3.79
C GLU A 33 -4.71 -15.71 -4.02
N ALA A 34 -3.58 -14.99 -3.97
CA ALA A 34 -2.25 -15.58 -4.13
C ALA A 34 -1.81 -16.43 -2.93
N GLY A 35 -2.37 -16.18 -1.74
CA GLY A 35 -2.14 -16.98 -0.54
C GLY A 35 -0.64 -17.19 -0.23
N ASP A 36 -0.23 -18.46 -0.17
CA ASP A 36 1.16 -18.87 0.15
C ASP A 36 2.19 -18.44 -0.92
N ALA A 37 1.76 -17.96 -2.08
CA ALA A 37 2.66 -17.39 -3.08
C ALA A 37 3.09 -15.94 -2.76
N VAL A 38 2.56 -15.34 -1.70
CA VAL A 38 2.96 -14.01 -1.23
C VAL A 38 4.19 -14.15 -0.32
N GLU A 39 5.29 -13.51 -0.71
CA GLU A 39 6.47 -13.38 0.12
C GLU A 39 6.40 -12.08 0.93
N GLU A 40 6.39 -12.21 2.27
CA GLU A 40 6.43 -11.05 3.16
C GLU A 40 7.88 -10.64 3.41
N VAL A 41 8.19 -9.37 3.13
CA VAL A 41 9.49 -8.77 3.40
C VAL A 41 9.40 -7.97 4.71
N PRO A 42 10.05 -8.41 5.80
CA PRO A 42 10.04 -7.66 7.05
C PRO A 42 10.74 -6.32 6.85
N LEU A 43 10.09 -5.23 7.26
CA LEU A 43 10.72 -3.92 7.30
C LEU A 43 10.40 -3.25 8.64
N ASP A 44 11.46 -2.86 9.34
CA ASP A 44 11.41 -2.18 10.64
C ASP A 44 11.47 -0.65 10.44
N ASP A 45 10.65 -0.15 9.50
CA ASP A 45 10.48 1.28 9.26
C ASP A 45 9.00 1.66 9.45
N PRO A 46 8.66 2.43 10.50
CA PRO A 46 7.29 2.87 10.74
C PRO A 46 6.74 3.75 9.60
N ALA A 47 7.59 4.32 8.73
CA ALA A 47 7.16 5.12 7.58
C ALA A 47 6.26 4.36 6.60
N ILE A 48 6.37 3.03 6.51
CA ILE A 48 5.54 2.19 5.62
C ILE A 48 4.05 2.25 5.98
N ALA A 49 3.75 2.44 7.26
CA ALA A 49 2.39 2.43 7.77
C ALA A 49 1.74 3.82 7.73
N ILE A 50 2.48 4.85 7.28
CA ILE A 50 1.98 6.21 7.28
C ILE A 50 1.16 6.43 6.00
N ASP A 51 -0.15 6.56 6.19
CA ASP A 51 -1.07 6.97 5.13
C ASP A 51 -1.35 8.48 5.21
N VAL A 52 -1.40 9.15 4.06
CA VAL A 52 -1.48 10.62 3.97
C VAL A 52 -2.68 11.04 3.13
N ASP A 53 -3.87 10.68 3.60
CA ASP A 53 -5.13 10.96 2.89
C ASP A 53 -5.69 12.36 3.16
N THR A 54 -5.18 13.04 4.19
CA THR A 54 -5.70 14.34 4.62
C THR A 54 -4.61 15.42 4.64
N PRO A 55 -4.98 16.69 4.41
CA PRO A 55 -4.07 17.82 4.60
C PRO A 55 -3.48 17.86 6.01
N GLU A 56 -4.23 17.44 7.02
CA GLU A 56 -3.79 17.36 8.42
C GLU A 56 -2.72 16.29 8.61
N ALA A 57 -2.86 15.11 7.99
CA ALA A 57 -1.85 14.06 8.01
C ALA A 57 -0.55 14.54 7.35
N LEU A 58 -0.64 15.26 6.23
CA LEU A 58 0.52 15.86 5.57
C LEU A 58 1.21 16.91 6.45
N LYS A 59 0.44 17.71 7.18
CA LYS A 59 0.96 18.71 8.12
C LYS A 59 1.71 18.07 9.29
N ALA A 60 1.20 16.95 9.81
CA ALA A 60 1.85 16.19 10.88
C ALA A 60 3.22 15.62 10.45
N LEU A 61 3.37 15.27 9.17
CA LEU A 61 4.62 14.74 8.61
C LEU A 61 5.66 15.82 8.28
N THR A 62 5.22 16.94 7.72
CA THR A 62 6.13 17.95 7.16
C THR A 62 6.55 19.02 8.17
N GLY A 63 5.80 19.20 9.27
CA GLY A 63 6.01 20.28 10.24
C GLY A 63 5.82 21.69 9.67
N ALA A 64 5.47 21.82 8.38
CA ALA A 64 5.36 23.07 7.65
C ALA A 64 3.89 23.51 7.52
N PRO A 65 3.57 24.81 7.64
CA PRO A 65 2.23 25.30 7.37
C PRO A 65 1.89 25.15 5.88
N LEU A 66 0.67 24.66 5.58
CA LEU A 66 0.12 24.63 4.22
C LEU A 66 0.19 26.04 3.63
N ARG A 67 0.89 26.19 2.50
CA ARG A 67 0.87 27.46 1.75
C ARG A 67 -0.48 27.57 1.06
N SER A 68 -1.22 28.62 1.42
CA SER A 68 -2.47 29.07 0.79
C SER A 68 -2.29 29.39 -0.68
#